data_AF-A0AA51L0Q8-F1
#
_entry.id   AF-A0AA51L0Q8-F1
#
_cell.length_a   1.000
_cell.length_b   1.000
_cell.length_c   1.000
_cell.angle_alpha   90.00
_cell.angle_beta   90.00
_cell.angle_gamma   90.00
#
_symmetry.space_group_name_H-M   'P 1'
#
loop_
_entity.id
_entity.type
_entity.pdbx_description
1 polymer ?
#
loop_
_entity_poly.entity_id
_entity_poly.type
_entity_poly.pdbx_seq_one_letter_code
_entity_poly.pdbx_strand_id
1 'polypeptide(L)'
;MNKFFKSGLTSVVVAGTLFTGFPGNFGGSATVDHALKVKAQTQSHSSLDLALVNDEKLIALLIKQGKVAANASDATKQKALKDYIALKGKELGSDQQNDPLAAKVKAADADKHNTFNAFTENHNNGKLQGSKTHPNPVSESPSPGVVKSGKLLTLMVEYSDLPHNNIKPNETDNYYPDYTPQHYEDMIFGGMG
;
A
#
# COMPACT_ATOMS: atom_id res chain seq x y z
N MET A 1 -20.06 65.61 23.79
CA MET A 1 -18.73 65.58 24.44
C MET A 1 -17.83 64.66 23.62
N ASN A 2 -16.62 65.14 23.27
CA ASN A 2 -15.37 64.42 22.94
C ASN A 2 -15.41 63.12 22.10
N LYS A 3 -14.55 62.82 21.14
CA LYS A 3 -13.42 63.46 20.42
C LYS A 3 -12.69 62.27 19.71
N PHE A 4 -12.00 62.56 18.60
CA PHE A 4 -10.83 61.84 18.02
C PHE A 4 -10.99 60.56 17.16
N PHE A 5 -10.84 60.77 15.84
CA PHE A 5 -9.84 60.21 14.90
C PHE A 5 -8.97 59.00 15.29
N LYS A 6 -8.86 58.01 14.38
CA LYS A 6 -7.63 57.41 13.79
C LYS A 6 -8.04 56.78 12.43
N SER A 7 -7.65 57.21 11.23
CA SER A 7 -6.34 57.25 10.55
C SER A 7 -5.56 55.93 10.55
N GLY A 8 -5.29 55.36 9.36
CA GLY A 8 -4.22 54.37 9.18
C GLY A 8 -4.22 53.54 7.87
N LEU A 9 -3.71 54.13 6.78
CA LEU A 9 -2.72 53.57 5.80
C LEU A 9 -2.99 52.16 5.20
N THR A 10 -3.48 52.00 3.96
CA THR A 10 -2.77 51.96 2.66
C THR A 10 -1.45 51.16 2.57
N SER A 11 -1.46 50.20 1.63
CA SER A 11 -0.34 49.63 0.85
C SER A 11 0.49 48.54 1.55
N VAL A 12 1.06 47.50 0.89
CA VAL A 12 1.63 47.36 -0.45
C VAL A 12 1.59 45.87 -0.85
N VAL A 13 1.25 45.55 -2.10
CA VAL A 13 1.59 44.27 -2.75
C VAL A 13 3.07 44.30 -3.13
N VAL A 14 3.87 43.34 -2.68
CA VAL A 14 5.22 43.12 -3.24
C VAL A 14 5.30 41.72 -3.83
N ALA A 15 5.47 41.72 -5.15
CA ALA A 15 5.82 40.58 -5.99
C ALA A 15 7.35 40.37 -6.01
N GLY A 16 7.78 39.13 -6.31
CA GLY A 16 9.16 38.75 -6.62
C GLY A 16 9.98 38.35 -5.39
N THR A 17 10.86 37.35 -5.43
CA THR A 17 11.79 37.04 -6.51
C THR A 17 12.16 35.55 -6.56
N LEU A 18 12.29 35.04 -7.79
CA LEU A 18 13.00 33.81 -8.13
C LEU A 18 14.48 33.96 -7.72
N PHE A 19 14.97 33.10 -6.84
CA PHE A 19 16.41 33.01 -6.57
C PHE A 19 17.01 31.83 -7.34
N THR A 20 17.58 32.20 -8.48
CA THR A 20 18.64 31.48 -9.19
C THR A 20 19.88 31.36 -8.30
N GLY A 21 20.55 30.21 -8.35
CA GLY A 21 21.62 29.84 -7.43
C GLY A 21 22.89 30.69 -7.47
N PHE A 22 23.62 30.65 -6.35
CA PHE A 22 25.05 30.88 -6.24
C PHE A 22 25.66 29.89 -5.23
N PRO A 23 26.92 29.44 -5.43
CA PRO A 23 27.56 28.42 -4.62
C PRO A 23 28.19 29.05 -3.37
N GLY A 24 27.87 28.54 -2.19
CA GLY A 24 28.40 29.08 -0.94
C GLY A 24 28.10 28.18 0.24
N ASN A 25 29.13 27.48 0.71
CA ASN A 25 29.13 26.60 1.86
C ASN A 25 28.91 27.41 3.16
N PHE A 26 27.69 27.37 3.72
CA PHE A 26 27.42 27.78 5.10
C PHE A 26 26.67 26.65 5.81
N GLY A 27 27.35 26.07 6.81
CA GLY A 27 26.79 25.06 7.68
C GLY A 27 25.69 25.61 8.58
N GLY A 28 24.63 24.83 8.73
CA GLY A 28 23.47 25.17 9.55
C GLY A 28 22.35 24.18 9.27
N SER A 29 22.44 23.03 9.94
CA SER A 29 21.58 21.86 9.80
C SER A 29 20.11 22.16 10.13
N ALA A 30 19.22 22.00 9.15
CA ALA A 30 17.79 21.75 9.34
C ALA A 30 17.18 21.17 8.05
N THR A 31 17.70 20.02 7.60
CA THR A 31 17.02 19.20 6.60
C THR A 31 15.83 18.53 7.29
N VAL A 32 14.63 19.07 7.08
CA VAL A 32 13.38 18.31 7.14
C VAL A 32 13.37 17.35 5.94
N ASP A 33 14.24 16.34 6.02
CA ASP A 33 14.22 15.17 5.15
C ASP A 33 13.86 13.98 6.04
N HIS A 34 12.56 13.84 6.35
CA HIS A 34 12.00 12.51 6.59
C HIS A 34 11.95 11.78 5.25
N ALA A 35 13.12 11.55 4.65
CA ALA A 35 13.27 10.59 3.59
C ALA A 35 13.04 9.22 4.23
N LEU A 36 11.85 8.68 4.00
CA LEU A 36 11.48 7.29 4.24
C LEU A 36 12.47 6.38 3.51
N LYS A 37 13.61 6.15 4.13
CA LYS A 37 14.57 5.14 3.71
C LYS A 37 14.09 3.81 4.28
N VAL A 38 12.97 3.33 3.77
CA VAL A 38 12.57 1.93 3.95
C VAL A 38 13.61 1.11 3.21
N LYS A 39 14.64 0.69 3.95
CA LYS A 39 15.61 -0.29 3.47
C LYS A 39 14.80 -1.58 3.31
N ALA A 40 14.42 -1.90 2.08
CA ALA A 40 13.81 -3.18 1.75
C ALA A 40 14.68 -4.28 2.37
N GLN A 41 14.18 -4.92 3.42
CA GLN A 41 14.85 -6.06 4.02
C GLN A 41 14.71 -7.22 3.03
N THR A 42 15.77 -7.40 2.24
CA THR A 42 15.96 -8.56 1.39
C THR A 42 15.94 -9.85 2.22
N GLN A 43 15.05 -10.77 1.82
CA GLN A 43 15.03 -12.20 2.12
C GLN A 43 14.78 -12.56 3.59
N SER A 44 13.56 -12.36 4.06
CA SER A 44 13.00 -13.17 5.15
C SER A 44 12.31 -14.37 4.50
N HIS A 45 12.66 -15.60 4.91
CA HIS A 45 11.90 -16.82 4.60
C HIS A 45 10.57 -16.83 5.39
N SER A 46 9.81 -15.76 5.22
CA SER A 46 8.53 -15.53 5.86
C SER A 46 7.46 -15.77 4.81
N SER A 47 6.41 -16.50 5.18
CA SER A 47 5.22 -16.64 4.35
C SER A 47 4.44 -15.32 4.20
N LEU A 48 4.78 -14.29 4.99
CA LEU A 48 4.17 -12.96 4.90
C LEU A 48 4.83 -12.12 3.79
N ASP A 49 4.00 -11.49 2.97
CA ASP A 49 4.43 -10.43 2.04
C ASP A 49 4.69 -9.13 2.81
N LEU A 50 5.97 -8.85 3.06
CA LEU A 50 6.41 -7.68 3.81
C LEU A 50 6.08 -6.36 3.12
N ALA A 51 5.84 -6.34 1.81
CA ALA A 51 5.52 -5.11 1.09
C ALA A 51 4.09 -4.60 1.38
N LEU A 52 3.21 -5.48 1.86
CA LEU A 52 1.82 -5.14 2.17
C LEU A 52 1.60 -4.82 3.67
N VAL A 53 2.62 -5.04 4.51
CA VAL A 53 2.50 -4.85 5.96
C VAL A 53 2.40 -3.38 6.32
N ASN A 54 1.41 -3.01 7.15
CA ASN A 54 1.30 -1.67 7.71
C ASN A 54 2.06 -1.57 9.04
N ASP A 55 3.34 -1.20 8.93
CA ASP A 55 4.28 -1.10 10.06
C ASP A 55 3.77 -0.16 11.17
N GLU A 56 3.19 0.99 10.81
CA GLU A 56 2.73 1.99 11.76
C GLU A 56 1.55 1.51 12.60
N LYS A 57 0.54 0.89 11.96
CA LYS A 57 -0.62 0.32 12.66
C LYS A 57 -0.20 -0.85 13.56
N LEU A 58 0.76 -1.67 13.12
CA LEU A 58 1.30 -2.75 13.97
C LEU A 58 2.05 -2.21 15.18
N ILE A 59 2.88 -1.18 15.02
CA ILE A 59 3.55 -0.52 16.16
C ILE A 59 2.51 0.07 17.12
N ALA A 60 1.49 0.76 16.61
CA ALA A 60 0.41 1.31 17.43
C ALA A 60 -0.36 0.22 18.19
N LEU A 61 -0.61 -0.92 17.56
CA LEU A 61 -1.24 -2.09 18.18
C LEU A 61 -0.36 -2.68 19.29
N LEU A 62 0.95 -2.84 19.05
CA LEU A 62 1.89 -3.34 20.06
C LEU A 62 1.98 -2.41 21.27
N ILE A 63 1.90 -1.09 21.06
CA ILE A 63 1.83 -0.10 22.15
C ILE A 63 0.49 -0.21 22.89
N LYS A 64 -0.64 -0.28 22.18
CA LYS A 64 -2.00 -0.43 22.77
C LYS A 64 -2.11 -1.71 23.62
N GLN A 65 -1.45 -2.79 23.20
CA GLN A 65 -1.38 -4.05 23.96
C GLN A 65 -0.38 -4.03 25.13
N GLY A 66 0.37 -2.93 25.32
CA GLY A 66 1.41 -2.82 26.35
C GLY A 66 2.66 -3.66 26.08
N LYS A 67 2.83 -4.18 24.85
CA LYS A 67 4.02 -4.95 24.46
C LYS A 67 5.24 -4.05 24.21
N VAL A 68 4.99 -2.77 23.91
CA VAL A 68 6.02 -1.73 23.74
C VAL A 68 5.57 -0.48 24.48
N ALA A 69 6.46 0.18 25.22
CA ALA A 69 6.12 1.43 25.91
C ALA A 69 5.86 2.56 24.91
N ALA A 70 4.87 3.42 25.17
CA ALA A 70 4.51 4.52 24.28
C ALA A 70 5.67 5.50 24.03
N ASN A 71 6.50 5.73 25.07
CA ASN A 71 7.69 6.56 25.04
C ASN A 71 8.98 5.81 24.66
N ALA A 72 8.88 4.55 24.20
CA ALA A 72 10.05 3.80 23.75
C ALA A 72 10.72 4.50 22.55
N SER A 73 12.04 4.33 22.44
CA SER A 73 12.79 4.84 21.29
C SER A 73 12.31 4.19 19.99
N ASP A 74 12.49 4.89 18.87
CA ASP A 74 12.10 4.36 17.56
C ASP A 74 12.85 3.07 17.22
N ALA A 75 14.13 2.97 17.61
CA ALA A 75 14.89 1.73 17.47
C ALA A 75 14.25 0.55 18.23
N THR A 76 13.73 0.81 19.43
CA THR A 76 13.02 -0.21 20.23
C THR A 76 11.70 -0.62 19.57
N LYS A 77 10.91 0.35 19.07
CA LYS A 77 9.65 0.09 18.36
C LYS A 77 9.88 -0.74 17.09
N GLN A 78 10.87 -0.37 16.30
CA GLN A 78 11.24 -1.08 15.07
C GLN A 78 11.74 -2.50 15.36
N LYS A 79 12.54 -2.67 16.42
CA LYS A 79 12.96 -4.01 16.85
C LYS A 79 11.75 -4.88 17.23
N ALA A 80 10.82 -4.35 18.02
CA ALA A 80 9.63 -5.08 18.44
C ALA A 80 8.72 -5.46 17.26
N LEU A 81 8.56 -4.56 16.28
CA LEU A 81 7.86 -4.85 15.03
C LEU A 81 8.52 -6.00 14.27
N LYS A 82 9.84 -5.95 14.07
CA LYS A 82 10.59 -7.00 13.38
C LYS A 82 10.45 -8.35 14.10
N ASP A 83 10.56 -8.36 15.42
CA ASP A 83 10.41 -9.57 16.23
C ASP A 83 8.99 -10.15 16.10
N TYR A 84 7.96 -9.28 16.07
CA TYR A 84 6.56 -9.68 15.87
C TYR A 84 6.31 -10.27 14.48
N ILE A 85 6.79 -9.61 13.42
CA ILE A 85 6.68 -10.09 12.04
C ILE A 85 7.40 -11.43 11.89
N ALA A 86 8.61 -11.57 12.44
CA ALA A 86 9.36 -12.83 12.39
C ALA A 86 8.63 -13.97 13.11
N LEU A 87 7.99 -13.68 14.26
CA LEU A 87 7.19 -14.66 14.98
C LEU A 87 5.97 -15.11 14.18
N LYS A 88 5.28 -14.17 13.53
CA LYS A 88 4.05 -14.44 12.75
C LYS A 88 4.31 -15.01 11.37
N GLY A 89 5.46 -14.71 10.77
CA GLY A 89 5.89 -15.23 9.48
C GLY A 89 6.61 -16.57 9.54
N LYS A 90 6.79 -17.13 10.75
CA LYS A 90 7.36 -18.46 10.90
C LYS A 90 6.41 -19.49 10.28
N GLU A 91 6.86 -20.14 9.22
CA GLU A 91 6.14 -21.27 8.63
C GLU A 91 6.02 -22.38 9.69
N LEU A 92 4.77 -22.75 9.99
CA LEU A 92 4.48 -23.99 10.70
C LEU A 92 4.71 -25.09 9.67
N GLY A 93 5.62 -26.01 9.99
CA GLY A 93 6.28 -26.92 9.05
C GLY A 93 5.39 -27.38 7.90
N SER A 94 5.88 -27.21 6.68
CA SER A 94 5.29 -27.86 5.51
C SER A 94 5.47 -29.36 5.69
N ASP A 95 4.44 -30.06 6.15
CA ASP A 95 4.39 -31.49 5.89
C ASP A 95 4.48 -31.62 4.37
N GLN A 96 5.57 -32.23 3.88
CA GLN A 96 5.74 -32.59 2.48
C GLN A 96 4.72 -33.68 2.15
N GLN A 97 3.46 -33.27 2.10
CA GLN A 97 2.37 -34.11 1.68
C GLN A 97 2.57 -34.31 0.18
N ASN A 98 2.68 -35.57 -0.24
CA ASN A 98 2.69 -35.94 -1.65
C ASN A 98 1.32 -35.60 -2.24
N ASP A 99 1.17 -34.35 -2.71
CA ASP A 99 -0.01 -33.92 -3.43
C ASP A 99 0.06 -34.44 -4.88
N PRO A 100 -0.84 -35.36 -5.29
CA PRO A 100 -0.86 -35.90 -6.65
C PRO A 100 -1.19 -34.85 -7.72
N LEU A 101 -1.69 -33.67 -7.33
CA LEU A 101 -2.00 -32.55 -8.25
C LEU A 101 -0.86 -31.55 -8.39
N ALA A 102 0.08 -31.47 -7.44
CA ALA A 102 1.14 -30.47 -7.45
C ALA A 102 1.97 -30.48 -8.75
N ALA A 103 2.30 -31.67 -9.28
CA ALA A 103 3.03 -31.80 -10.53
C ALA A 103 2.23 -31.28 -11.74
N LYS A 104 0.92 -31.52 -11.77
CA LYS A 104 0.02 -31.06 -12.85
C LYS A 104 -0.17 -29.55 -12.82
N VAL A 105 -0.31 -28.97 -11.62
CA VAL A 105 -0.40 -27.51 -11.45
C VAL A 105 0.88 -26.84 -11.92
N LYS A 106 2.04 -27.35 -11.48
CA LYS A 106 3.34 -26.81 -11.89
C LYS A 106 3.55 -26.87 -13.41
N ALA A 107 3.14 -27.96 -14.06
CA ALA A 107 3.20 -28.08 -15.51
C ALA A 107 2.29 -27.05 -16.21
N ALA A 108 1.04 -26.92 -15.77
CA ALA A 108 0.09 -25.97 -16.35
C ALA A 108 0.55 -24.50 -16.20
N ASP A 109 1.18 -24.15 -15.07
CA ASP A 109 1.72 -22.80 -14.88
C ASP A 109 2.99 -22.56 -15.71
N ALA A 110 3.84 -23.57 -15.89
CA ALA A 110 4.98 -23.50 -16.80
C ALA A 110 4.50 -23.26 -18.25
N ASP A 111 3.44 -23.94 -18.70
CA ASP A 111 2.88 -23.75 -20.04
C ASP A 111 2.33 -22.32 -20.24
N LYS A 112 1.63 -21.76 -19.24
CA LYS A 112 1.18 -20.36 -19.28
C LYS A 112 2.36 -19.39 -19.37
N HIS A 113 3.43 -19.64 -18.62
CA HIS A 113 4.60 -18.78 -18.64
C HIS A 113 5.34 -18.86 -19.98
N ASN A 114 5.50 -20.06 -20.52
CA ASN A 114 6.15 -20.28 -21.82
C ASN A 114 5.35 -19.65 -22.96
N THR A 115 4.02 -19.78 -22.95
CA THR A 115 3.15 -19.14 -23.94
C THR A 115 3.20 -17.62 -23.85
N PHE A 116 3.24 -17.05 -22.65
CA PHE A 116 3.44 -15.62 -22.46
C PHE A 116 4.81 -15.15 -22.97
N ASN A 117 5.89 -15.84 -22.62
CA ASN A 117 7.24 -15.49 -23.06
C ASN A 117 7.36 -15.55 -24.59
N ALA A 118 6.84 -16.62 -25.21
CA ALA A 118 6.81 -16.75 -26.67
C ALA A 118 5.98 -15.64 -27.34
N PHE A 119 4.85 -15.23 -26.75
CA PHE A 119 4.09 -14.08 -27.25
C PHE A 119 4.93 -12.79 -27.17
N THR A 120 5.61 -12.53 -26.05
CA THR A 120 6.43 -11.32 -25.89
C THR A 120 7.66 -11.29 -26.81
N GLU A 121 8.31 -12.44 -27.03
CA GLU A 121 9.47 -12.55 -27.93
C GLU A 121 9.08 -12.31 -29.41
N ASN A 122 7.85 -12.67 -29.81
CA ASN A 122 7.37 -12.49 -31.18
C ASN A 122 6.72 -11.12 -31.44
N HIS A 123 6.43 -10.32 -30.41
CA HIS A 123 5.64 -9.08 -30.53
C HIS A 123 6.36 -7.77 -30.07
N ASN A 124 7.68 -7.71 -30.27
CA ASN A 124 8.57 -6.53 -30.25
C ASN A 124 9.50 -6.39 -29.04
N ASN A 125 10.81 -6.53 -29.33
CA ASN A 125 11.93 -6.01 -28.54
C ASN A 125 12.05 -4.49 -28.75
N GLY A 126 11.04 -3.73 -28.33
CA GLY A 126 11.07 -2.27 -28.44
C GLY A 126 12.23 -1.68 -27.64
N LYS A 127 13.36 -1.39 -28.30
CA LYS A 127 14.37 -0.49 -27.72
C LYS A 127 13.67 0.85 -27.51
N LEU A 128 13.49 1.23 -26.25
CA LEU A 128 13.03 2.55 -25.82
C LEU A 128 14.08 3.60 -26.23
N GLN A 129 14.15 3.91 -27.53
CA GLN A 129 14.90 5.05 -28.01
C GLN A 129 14.08 6.28 -27.62
N GLY A 130 14.63 7.09 -26.69
CA GLY A 130 13.99 8.24 -26.07
C GLY A 130 13.43 9.24 -27.08
N SER A 131 12.19 9.00 -27.52
CA SER A 131 11.46 9.89 -28.40
C SER A 131 11.07 11.14 -27.62
N LYS A 132 11.45 12.32 -28.12
CA LYS A 132 11.10 13.61 -27.52
C LYS A 132 9.67 14.08 -27.88
N THR A 133 8.96 13.33 -28.71
CA THR A 133 7.56 13.57 -29.02
C THR A 133 6.67 12.99 -27.94
N HIS A 134 5.79 13.83 -27.39
CA HIS A 134 4.75 13.38 -26.47
C HIS A 134 3.82 12.41 -27.21
N PRO A 135 3.52 11.22 -26.64
CA PRO A 135 2.52 10.33 -27.21
C PRO A 135 1.15 11.00 -27.19
N ASN A 136 0.31 10.63 -28.16
CA ASN A 136 -1.08 11.07 -28.15
C ASN A 136 -1.79 10.59 -26.88
N PRO A 137 -2.83 11.31 -26.40
CA PRO A 137 -3.68 10.85 -25.33
C PRO A 137 -4.26 9.46 -25.62
N VAL A 138 -4.29 8.59 -24.61
CA VAL A 138 -4.92 7.27 -24.72
C VAL A 138 -6.42 7.46 -24.92
N SER A 139 -6.97 6.79 -25.94
CA SER A 139 -8.40 6.69 -26.19
C SER A 139 -8.83 5.25 -26.00
N GLU A 140 -9.93 5.03 -25.29
CA GLU A 140 -10.53 3.71 -25.19
C GLU A 140 -11.01 3.26 -26.57
N SER A 141 -10.68 2.02 -26.94
CA SER A 141 -11.24 1.35 -28.11
C SER A 141 -12.27 0.32 -27.66
N PRO A 142 -13.26 -0.04 -28.50
CA PRO A 142 -14.20 -1.11 -28.18
C PRO A 142 -13.47 -2.39 -27.76
N SER A 143 -13.99 -3.06 -26.73
CA SER A 143 -13.46 -4.34 -26.26
C SER A 143 -13.45 -5.37 -27.40
N PRO A 144 -12.43 -6.23 -27.51
CA PRO A 144 -12.37 -7.30 -28.51
C PRO A 144 -13.44 -8.40 -28.31
N GLY A 145 -14.38 -8.21 -27.39
CA GLY A 145 -15.53 -9.11 -27.18
C GLY A 145 -15.23 -10.38 -26.38
N VAL A 146 -14.00 -10.55 -25.90
CA VAL A 146 -13.62 -11.68 -25.07
C VAL A 146 -14.08 -11.44 -23.63
N VAL A 147 -15.19 -12.08 -23.24
CA VAL A 147 -15.70 -12.05 -21.87
C VAL A 147 -15.29 -13.34 -21.15
N LYS A 148 -14.51 -13.22 -20.08
CA LYS A 148 -14.20 -14.33 -19.17
C LYS A 148 -14.97 -14.13 -17.88
N SER A 149 -15.81 -15.10 -17.53
CA SER A 149 -16.58 -15.11 -16.28
C SER A 149 -16.09 -16.22 -15.37
N GLY A 150 -15.79 -15.87 -14.12
CA GLY A 150 -15.48 -16.82 -13.05
C GLY A 150 -16.60 -16.86 -12.03
N LYS A 151 -16.72 -17.98 -11.30
CA LYS A 151 -17.56 -18.03 -10.09
C LYS A 151 -16.67 -17.78 -8.88
N LEU A 152 -17.10 -16.88 -8.00
CA LEU A 152 -16.43 -16.56 -6.74
C LEU A 152 -17.32 -17.06 -5.59
N LEU A 153 -16.70 -17.72 -4.60
CA LEU A 153 -17.36 -18.12 -3.36
C LEU A 153 -16.80 -17.27 -2.22
N THR A 154 -17.65 -16.47 -1.58
CA THR A 154 -17.30 -15.67 -0.42
C THR A 154 -17.89 -16.33 0.83
N LEU A 155 -17.07 -16.53 1.86
CA LEU A 155 -17.48 -17.12 3.13
C LEU A 155 -17.45 -16.05 4.23
N MET A 156 -18.56 -15.86 4.93
CA MET A 156 -18.63 -15.06 6.14
C MET A 156 -18.55 -16.00 7.34
N VAL A 157 -17.57 -15.78 8.21
CA VAL A 157 -17.31 -16.60 9.39
C VAL A 157 -17.24 -15.69 10.60
N GLU A 158 -17.94 -16.08 11.66
CA GLU A 158 -17.91 -15.41 12.96
C GLU A 158 -17.60 -16.41 14.07
N TYR A 159 -17.13 -15.91 15.20
CA TYR A 159 -16.81 -16.71 16.38
C TYR A 159 -17.88 -16.52 17.44
N SER A 160 -18.13 -17.52 18.26
CA SER A 160 -19.18 -17.46 19.28
C SER A 160 -18.95 -16.36 20.33
N ASP A 161 -17.70 -15.95 20.53
CA ASP A 161 -17.27 -14.88 21.44
C ASP A 161 -17.00 -13.54 20.73
N LEU A 162 -17.00 -13.51 19.40
CA LEU A 162 -16.75 -12.32 18.59
C LEU A 162 -17.60 -12.33 17.32
N PRO A 163 -18.88 -11.88 17.41
CA PRO A 163 -19.74 -11.75 16.24
C PRO A 163 -19.29 -10.58 15.34
N HIS A 164 -19.83 -10.49 14.14
CA HIS A 164 -19.63 -9.34 13.25
C HIS A 164 -20.11 -8.01 13.89
N ASN A 165 -19.76 -6.87 13.30
CA ASN A 165 -20.09 -5.51 13.78
C ASN A 165 -19.47 -5.08 15.12
N ASN A 166 -18.37 -5.71 15.56
CA ASN A 166 -17.64 -5.29 16.76
C ASN A 166 -16.41 -4.40 16.49
N ILE A 167 -16.09 -4.15 15.22
CA ILE A 167 -14.97 -3.28 14.82
C ILE A 167 -15.36 -1.82 15.07
N LYS A 168 -14.45 -1.04 15.65
CA LYS A 168 -14.68 0.40 15.89
C LYS A 168 -14.10 1.27 14.76
N PRO A 169 -14.65 2.48 14.54
CA PRO A 169 -14.16 3.40 13.50
C PRO A 169 -12.67 3.75 13.59
N ASN A 170 -12.09 3.71 14.78
CA ASN A 170 -10.67 4.02 15.00
C ASN A 170 -9.74 2.81 14.85
N GLU A 171 -10.28 1.62 14.57
CA GLU A 171 -9.52 0.37 14.49
C GLU A 171 -9.18 -0.03 13.05
N THR A 172 -9.88 0.52 12.07
CA THR A 172 -9.64 0.27 10.64
C THR A 172 -9.92 1.52 9.82
N ASP A 173 -9.18 1.69 8.72
CA ASP A 173 -9.45 2.75 7.77
C ASP A 173 -10.67 2.40 6.86
N ASN A 174 -11.00 1.10 6.77
CA ASN A 174 -12.17 0.58 6.04
C ASN A 174 -13.32 0.26 6.99
N TYR A 175 -13.75 1.27 7.75
CA TYR A 175 -14.86 1.13 8.70
C TYR A 175 -16.20 1.29 7.98
N TYR A 176 -17.13 0.39 8.27
CA TYR A 176 -18.52 0.50 7.86
C TYR A 176 -19.42 0.40 9.09
N PRO A 177 -20.56 1.13 9.11
CA PRO A 177 -21.50 1.05 10.22
C PRO A 177 -22.08 -0.35 10.44
N ASP A 178 -22.21 -1.14 9.36
CA ASP A 178 -22.83 -2.45 9.37
C ASP A 178 -22.19 -3.37 8.30
N TYR A 179 -21.80 -4.57 8.71
CA TYR A 179 -21.11 -5.60 7.94
C TYR A 179 -22.04 -6.80 7.66
N THR A 180 -23.20 -6.52 7.05
CA THR A 180 -24.18 -7.55 6.66
C THR A 180 -23.74 -8.36 5.43
N PRO A 181 -24.36 -9.52 5.15
CA PRO A 181 -24.16 -10.22 3.88
C PRO A 181 -24.42 -9.32 2.66
N GLN A 182 -25.48 -8.52 2.69
CA GLN A 182 -25.83 -7.59 1.62
C GLN A 182 -24.70 -6.57 1.37
N HIS A 183 -24.08 -6.04 2.43
CA HIS A 183 -22.95 -5.11 2.30
C HIS A 183 -21.80 -5.70 1.46
N TYR A 184 -21.44 -6.97 1.71
CA TYR A 184 -20.39 -7.64 0.95
C TYR A 184 -20.83 -8.02 -0.46
N GLU A 185 -22.10 -8.41 -0.65
CA GLU A 185 -22.64 -8.69 -1.98
C GLU A 185 -22.57 -7.45 -2.88
N ASP A 186 -23.02 -6.30 -2.37
CA ASP A 186 -22.98 -5.04 -3.09
C ASP A 186 -21.55 -4.56 -3.34
N MET A 187 -20.64 -4.73 -2.38
CA MET A 187 -19.24 -4.33 -2.53
C MET A 187 -18.46 -5.20 -3.52
N ILE A 188 -18.68 -6.52 -3.52
CA ILE A 188 -17.88 -7.46 -4.32
C ILE A 188 -18.50 -7.68 -5.71
N PHE A 189 -19.83 -7.70 -5.80
CA PHE A 189 -20.57 -8.05 -7.02
C PHE A 189 -21.45 -6.91 -7.56
N GLY A 190 -21.42 -5.74 -6.92
CA GLY A 190 -22.15 -4.57 -7.37
C GLY A 190 -21.72 -4.12 -8.77
N GLY A 191 -22.69 -3.70 -9.57
CA GLY A 191 -22.43 -3.14 -10.91
C GLY A 191 -21.92 -1.70 -10.90
N MET A 192 -21.91 -1.05 -9.74
CA MET A 192 -21.39 0.31 -9.54
C MET A 192 -20.06 0.19 -8.79
N GLY A 193 -18.96 0.21 -9.55
CA GLY A 193 -17.61 0.31 -9.02
C GLY A 193 -17.23 1.72 -8.59
#